data_AF-A0A2D8UHX2-F1
#
_entry.id   AF-A0A2D8UHX2-F1
#
_cell.length_a   1.000
_cell.length_b   1.000
_cell.length_c   1.000
_cell.angle_alpha   90.00
_cell.angle_beta   90.00
_cell.angle_gamma   90.00
#
_symmetry.space_group_name_H-M   'P 1'
#
loop_
_entity.id
_entity.type
_entity.pdbx_description
1 polymer ?
#
loop_
_entity_poly.entity_id
_entity_poly.type
_entity_poly.pdbx_seq_one_letter_code
_entity_poly.pdbx_strand_id
1 'polypeptide(L)'
;MTEIMDIVSLPTEQLLSVESLDYSNSYNYKTPHRHNYFEIILVNEGEGHQFIDFQKYSLSKGSIYLVYPGQVHLLRRNQANGLLLQFKKDIFEFIFPIRHYDLFFKQAELKLKLKDFELLHQLFKQIEILNLNQDSTHLSFCKIYSYLEIILITLIENQSTGVFFDQVNFSAKFILAVGENIKTKRKVVEYAELLSLPKDKLTAICKKTFGKTPLKIIHEELLLEIKREMILNEASLKEISYDFNFNNPANFSKFIKSNTGKSASELKAELLTLYNL
;
A
#
# COMPACT_ATOMS: atom_id res chain seq x y z
N MET A 1 -17.35 -9.58 -21.68
CA MET A 1 -16.04 -10.05 -21.18
C MET A 1 -15.71 -9.10 -20.05
N THR A 2 -15.88 -9.56 -18.82
CA THR A 2 -15.58 -8.80 -17.60
C THR A 2 -14.08 -8.59 -17.56
N GLU A 3 -13.61 -7.37 -17.84
CA GLU A 3 -12.23 -6.99 -17.53
C GLU A 3 -12.10 -7.02 -16.01
N ILE A 4 -11.49 -8.07 -15.49
CA ILE A 4 -10.90 -8.04 -14.16
C ILE A 4 -9.92 -6.87 -14.22
N MET A 5 -10.03 -5.86 -13.34
CA MET A 5 -8.97 -4.86 -13.25
C MET A 5 -7.73 -5.58 -12.70
N ASP A 6 -6.89 -6.03 -13.63
CA ASP A 6 -5.62 -6.65 -13.30
C ASP A 6 -4.76 -5.70 -12.48
N ILE A 7 -4.01 -6.27 -11.55
CA ILE A 7 -3.06 -5.51 -10.73
C ILE A 7 -2.09 -4.81 -11.68
N VAL A 8 -2.06 -3.48 -11.60
CA VAL A 8 -1.20 -2.67 -12.45
C VAL A 8 0.25 -2.97 -12.13
N SER A 9 1.01 -3.35 -13.15
CA SER A 9 2.46 -3.51 -13.02
C SER A 9 3.19 -2.22 -13.39
N LEU A 10 4.38 -2.06 -12.84
CA LEU A 10 5.20 -0.88 -13.12
C LEU A 10 5.49 -0.82 -14.63
N PRO A 11 5.23 0.30 -15.32
CA PRO A 11 5.31 0.39 -16.79
C PRO A 11 6.76 0.56 -17.28
N THR A 12 7.71 -0.13 -16.65
CA THR A 12 9.13 -0.17 -17.03
C THR A 12 9.74 -1.52 -16.67
N GLU A 13 10.71 -1.95 -17.47
CA GLU A 13 11.54 -3.11 -17.16
C GLU A 13 12.46 -2.84 -15.95
N GLN A 14 12.79 -1.57 -15.70
CA GLN A 14 13.57 -1.17 -14.54
C GLN A 14 12.83 -1.48 -13.23
N LEU A 15 13.58 -1.66 -12.14
CA LEU A 15 13.00 -1.89 -10.83
C LEU A 15 12.46 -0.61 -10.19
N LEU A 16 12.85 0.56 -10.71
CA LEU A 16 12.54 1.88 -10.15
C LEU A 16 12.31 2.89 -11.28
N SER A 17 11.34 3.79 -11.12
CA SER A 17 11.15 4.98 -11.96
C SER A 17 10.83 6.21 -11.12
N VAL A 18 11.18 7.39 -11.65
CA VAL A 18 10.69 8.68 -11.15
C VAL A 18 10.02 9.39 -12.30
N GLU A 19 8.78 9.81 -12.08
CA GLU A 19 7.93 10.45 -13.08
C GLU A 19 7.32 11.74 -12.51
N SER A 20 6.90 12.64 -13.38
CA SER A 20 6.06 13.76 -12.96
C SER A 20 4.67 13.27 -12.53
N LEU A 21 4.03 13.92 -11.56
CA LEU A 21 2.69 13.57 -11.11
C LEU A 21 1.64 13.63 -12.24
N ASP A 22 1.90 14.41 -13.28
CA ASP A 22 1.04 14.58 -14.43
C ASP A 22 1.32 13.63 -15.61
N TYR A 23 2.31 12.73 -15.47
CA TYR A 23 2.73 11.82 -16.55
C TYR A 23 1.61 10.94 -17.11
N SER A 24 1.79 10.50 -18.35
CA SER A 24 0.88 9.59 -19.02
C SER A 24 1.05 8.17 -18.50
N ASN A 25 0.00 7.64 -17.88
CA ASN A 25 -0.04 6.26 -17.42
C ASN A 25 -0.52 5.32 -18.54
N SER A 26 0.00 4.09 -18.57
CA SER A 26 -0.47 3.04 -19.47
C SER A 26 -1.84 2.47 -19.08
N TYR A 27 -2.33 2.83 -17.89
CA TYR A 27 -3.61 2.40 -17.32
C TYR A 27 -4.49 3.61 -17.00
N ASN A 28 -5.78 3.35 -16.79
CA ASN A 28 -6.74 4.39 -16.44
C ASN A 28 -6.62 4.82 -14.97
N TYR A 29 -5.73 5.78 -14.69
CA TYR A 29 -5.57 6.37 -13.35
C TYR A 29 -6.80 7.14 -12.85
N LYS A 30 -7.83 7.34 -13.70
CA LYS A 30 -9.08 8.03 -13.32
C LYS A 30 -10.11 7.10 -12.70
N THR A 31 -9.86 5.80 -12.61
CA THR A 31 -10.69 4.84 -11.86
C THR A 31 -9.88 4.27 -10.69
N PRO A 32 -10.54 3.78 -9.63
CA PRO A 32 -9.84 3.11 -8.54
C PRO A 32 -9.05 1.93 -9.09
N HIS A 33 -7.79 1.80 -8.68
CA HIS A 33 -6.91 0.74 -9.13
C HIS A 33 -5.92 0.39 -8.02
N ARG A 34 -5.19 -0.70 -8.22
CA ARG A 34 -4.11 -1.16 -7.34
C ARG A 34 -2.91 -1.58 -8.16
N HIS A 35 -1.72 -1.51 -7.57
CA HIS A 35 -0.46 -1.91 -8.20
C HIS A 35 0.30 -2.95 -7.38
N ASN A 36 1.26 -3.62 -8.01
CA ASN A 36 2.18 -4.56 -7.36
C ASN A 36 3.53 -3.94 -6.95
N TYR A 37 3.65 -2.62 -7.05
CA TYR A 37 4.84 -1.85 -6.72
C TYR A 37 4.52 -0.82 -5.62
N PHE A 38 5.58 -0.27 -5.03
CA PHE A 38 5.49 0.86 -4.10
C PHE A 38 5.41 2.16 -4.88
N GLU A 39 4.59 3.09 -4.42
CA GLU A 39 4.54 4.44 -4.98
C GLU A 39 4.67 5.48 -3.87
N ILE A 40 5.63 6.39 -4.00
CA ILE A 40 5.79 7.56 -3.15
C ILE A 40 5.41 8.79 -3.96
N ILE A 41 4.37 9.47 -3.51
CA ILE A 41 3.82 10.68 -4.14
C ILE A 41 4.32 11.89 -3.36
N LEU A 42 5.07 12.78 -4.02
CA LEU A 42 5.56 14.03 -3.45
C LEU A 42 4.83 15.20 -4.11
N VAL A 43 4.08 15.98 -3.32
CA VAL A 43 3.29 17.12 -3.82
C VAL A 43 4.06 18.43 -3.64
N ASN A 44 4.41 19.08 -4.75
CA ASN A 44 5.12 20.36 -4.73
C ASN A 44 4.17 21.53 -4.45
N GLU A 45 3.03 21.56 -5.13
CA GLU A 45 2.03 22.61 -5.04
C GLU A 45 0.69 22.16 -5.63
N GLY A 46 -0.30 23.04 -5.51
CA GLY A 46 -1.66 22.85 -6.01
C GLY A 46 -2.55 22.09 -5.03
N GLU A 47 -3.79 21.89 -5.46
CA GLU A 47 -4.86 21.28 -4.68
C GLU A 47 -5.41 20.07 -5.41
N GLY A 48 -5.89 19.10 -4.64
CA GLY A 48 -6.54 17.90 -5.14
C GLY A 48 -6.88 16.99 -3.98
N HIS A 49 -7.24 15.75 -4.28
CA HIS A 49 -7.42 14.73 -3.25
C HIS A 49 -7.06 13.36 -3.79
N GLN A 50 -6.84 12.42 -2.89
CA GLN A 50 -6.73 11.02 -3.22
C GLN A 50 -7.48 10.17 -2.22
N PHE A 51 -7.84 8.98 -2.66
CA PHE A 51 -8.30 7.91 -1.79
C PHE A 51 -7.21 6.85 -1.74
N ILE A 52 -6.86 6.38 -0.54
CA ILE A 52 -6.03 5.19 -0.35
C ILE A 52 -6.79 4.32 0.65
N ASP A 53 -7.18 3.11 0.25
CA ASP A 53 -7.97 2.16 1.06
C ASP A 53 -9.16 2.81 1.78
N PHE A 54 -10.04 3.47 1.02
CA PHE A 54 -11.28 4.11 1.51
C PHE A 54 -11.07 5.33 2.42
N GLN A 55 -9.82 5.73 2.68
CA GLN A 55 -9.51 6.96 3.39
C GLN A 55 -9.21 8.08 2.39
N LYS A 56 -9.91 9.21 2.53
CA LYS A 56 -9.66 10.41 1.74
C LYS A 56 -8.53 11.23 2.35
N TYR A 57 -7.60 11.65 1.50
CA TYR A 57 -6.52 12.56 1.82
C TYR A 57 -6.60 13.78 0.90
N SER A 58 -6.48 14.99 1.46
CA SER A 58 -6.39 16.21 0.67
C SER A 58 -4.93 16.45 0.31
N LEU A 59 -4.65 16.74 -0.96
CA LEU A 59 -3.29 17.06 -1.40
C LEU A 59 -2.97 18.49 -0.96
N SER A 60 -1.82 18.66 -0.30
CA SER A 60 -1.27 19.98 0.03
C SER A 60 0.20 20.05 -0.31
N LYS A 61 0.69 21.27 -0.55
CA LYS A 61 2.11 21.56 -0.73
C LYS A 61 2.93 20.95 0.41
N GLY A 62 3.98 20.22 0.07
CA GLY A 62 4.86 19.59 1.06
C GLY A 62 4.40 18.22 1.55
N SER A 63 3.21 17.76 1.15
CA SER A 63 2.70 16.45 1.54
C SER A 63 3.40 15.33 0.77
N ILE A 64 3.67 14.24 1.48
CA ILE A 64 4.15 13.00 0.90
C ILE A 64 3.16 11.89 1.23
N TYR A 65 2.93 10.99 0.28
CA TYR A 65 2.10 9.83 0.48
C TYR A 65 2.85 8.58 0.05
N LEU A 66 2.70 7.50 0.81
CA LEU A 66 3.18 6.19 0.43
C LEU A 66 1.97 5.28 0.15
N VAL A 67 1.93 4.72 -1.05
CA VAL A 67 1.00 3.66 -1.45
C VAL A 67 1.79 2.35 -1.46
N TYR A 68 1.37 1.43 -0.60
CA TYR A 68 1.96 0.10 -0.48
C TYR A 68 1.36 -0.83 -1.56
N PRO A 69 2.14 -1.79 -2.11
CA PRO A 69 1.62 -2.77 -3.06
C PRO A 69 0.30 -3.43 -2.61
N GLY A 70 -0.68 -3.49 -3.52
CA GLY A 70 -1.99 -4.09 -3.30
C GLY A 70 -3.04 -3.16 -2.68
N GLN A 71 -2.66 -1.97 -2.19
CA GLN A 71 -3.63 -0.97 -1.76
C GLN A 71 -4.42 -0.44 -2.97
N VAL A 72 -5.71 -0.19 -2.75
CA VAL A 72 -6.53 0.49 -3.78
C VAL A 72 -6.42 1.97 -3.58
N HIS A 73 -6.12 2.69 -4.64
CA HIS A 73 -6.07 4.14 -4.60
C HIS A 73 -6.72 4.80 -5.82
N LEU A 74 -7.09 6.06 -5.65
CA LEU A 74 -7.61 6.92 -6.70
C LEU A 74 -7.09 8.33 -6.49
N LEU A 75 -6.22 8.78 -7.38
CA LEU A 75 -5.66 10.13 -7.35
C LEU A 75 -6.49 11.09 -8.22
N ARG A 76 -7.06 12.12 -7.59
CA ARG A 76 -7.71 13.26 -8.25
C ARG A 76 -6.82 14.49 -8.08
N ARG A 77 -5.80 14.56 -8.93
CA ARG A 77 -4.75 15.60 -8.86
C ARG A 77 -5.26 17.03 -9.05
N ASN A 78 -6.35 17.26 -9.81
CA ASN A 78 -6.81 18.59 -10.20
C ASN A 78 -5.65 19.46 -10.75
N GLN A 79 -5.19 20.47 -9.99
CA GLN A 79 -4.07 21.36 -10.34
C GLN A 79 -2.77 21.00 -9.61
N ALA A 80 -2.78 19.97 -8.77
CA ALA A 80 -1.59 19.52 -8.04
C ALA A 80 -0.52 19.01 -9.00
N ASN A 81 0.73 19.42 -8.74
CA ASN A 81 1.92 18.91 -9.39
C ASN A 81 2.93 18.39 -8.36
N GLY A 82 3.89 17.60 -8.84
CA GLY A 82 4.72 16.81 -7.97
C GLY A 82 5.56 15.78 -8.70
N LEU A 83 6.14 14.87 -7.92
CA LEU A 83 6.92 13.74 -8.43
C LEU A 83 6.37 12.45 -7.86
N LEU A 84 6.45 11.40 -8.67
CA LEU A 84 6.12 10.03 -8.32
C LEU A 84 7.41 9.24 -8.33
N LEU A 85 7.73 8.56 -7.23
CA LEU A 85 8.79 7.58 -7.17
C LEU A 85 8.16 6.21 -7.02
N GLN A 86 8.36 5.36 -8.02
CA GLN A 86 7.72 4.05 -8.10
C GLN A 86 8.79 2.96 -8.12
N PHE A 87 8.61 1.89 -7.34
CA PHE A 87 9.62 0.83 -7.29
C PHE A 87 9.06 -0.55 -6.93
N LYS A 88 9.64 -1.59 -7.55
CA LYS A 88 9.27 -2.99 -7.34
C LYS A 88 9.83 -3.53 -6.01
N LYS A 89 9.16 -4.53 -5.44
CA LYS A 89 9.57 -5.21 -4.19
C LYS A 89 10.95 -5.87 -4.30
N ASP A 90 11.37 -6.21 -5.51
CA ASP A 90 12.67 -6.82 -5.83
C ASP A 90 13.87 -5.92 -5.44
N ILE A 91 13.68 -4.60 -5.32
CA ILE A 91 14.77 -3.70 -4.90
C ILE A 91 15.31 -4.06 -3.51
N PHE A 92 14.47 -4.59 -2.61
CA PHE A 92 14.89 -4.95 -1.25
C PHE A 92 15.89 -6.11 -1.18
N GLU A 93 16.22 -6.75 -2.30
CA GLU A 93 17.34 -7.69 -2.42
C GLU A 93 18.69 -6.96 -2.56
N PHE A 94 18.67 -5.69 -3.00
CA PHE A 94 19.85 -4.89 -3.30
C PHE A 94 20.11 -3.76 -2.30
N ILE A 95 19.14 -3.43 -1.44
CA ILE A 95 19.28 -2.41 -0.38
C ILE A 95 19.22 -3.04 1.03
N PHE A 96 19.97 -2.48 1.98
CA PHE A 96 20.08 -2.98 3.35
C PHE A 96 20.54 -1.85 4.30
N PRO A 97 19.89 -1.64 5.45
CA PRO A 97 19.15 -2.63 6.26
C PRO A 97 17.63 -2.71 6.04
N ILE A 98 17.08 -1.82 5.22
CA ILE A 98 15.63 -1.63 5.11
C ILE A 98 14.97 -2.86 4.49
N ARG A 99 13.85 -3.28 5.06
CA ARG A 99 13.00 -4.31 4.49
C ARG A 99 11.67 -3.69 4.06
N HIS A 100 11.02 -4.31 3.08
CA HIS A 100 9.76 -3.79 2.55
C HIS A 100 8.71 -3.57 3.64
N TYR A 101 8.72 -4.38 4.71
CA TYR A 101 7.74 -4.34 5.78
C TYR A 101 7.96 -3.19 6.75
N ASP A 102 9.13 -2.56 6.74
CA ASP A 102 9.40 -1.37 7.51
C ASP A 102 8.68 -0.14 6.93
N LEU A 103 8.24 -0.23 5.67
CA LEU A 103 7.43 0.79 4.99
C LEU A 103 5.92 0.60 5.19
N PHE A 104 5.48 -0.42 5.94
CA PHE A 104 4.06 -0.59 6.20
C PHE A 104 3.59 0.42 7.26
N PHE A 105 3.19 1.62 6.80
CA PHE A 105 2.72 2.69 7.66
C PHE A 105 1.22 2.61 7.92
N LYS A 106 0.81 2.98 9.13
CA LYS A 106 -0.61 3.02 9.51
C LYS A 106 -1.38 4.11 8.77
N GLN A 107 -0.72 5.22 8.44
CA GLN A 107 -1.27 6.31 7.66
C GLN A 107 -0.42 6.47 6.42
N ALA A 108 -1.08 6.64 5.27
CA ALA A 108 -0.37 6.81 4.01
C ALA A 108 0.30 8.20 3.92
N GLU A 109 -0.33 9.22 4.50
CA GLU A 109 0.22 10.58 4.55
C GLU A 109 1.40 10.67 5.54
N LEU A 110 2.50 11.23 5.03
CA LEU A 110 3.75 11.51 5.74
C LEU A 110 3.90 13.02 5.86
N LYS A 111 3.90 13.52 7.09
CA LYS A 111 4.14 14.95 7.37
C LYS A 111 5.61 15.16 7.68
N LEU A 112 6.34 15.67 6.71
CA LEU A 112 7.78 15.91 6.84
C LEU A 112 8.08 17.35 7.28
N LYS A 113 9.23 17.52 7.92
CA LYS A 113 9.84 18.85 8.09
C LYS A 113 10.31 19.36 6.72
N LEU A 114 10.32 20.68 6.55
CA LEU A 114 10.72 21.31 5.28
C LEU A 114 12.08 20.81 4.76
N LYS A 115 13.08 20.72 5.65
CA LYS A 115 14.42 20.22 5.30
C LYS A 115 14.41 18.79 4.71
N ASP A 116 13.54 17.92 5.24
CA ASP A 116 13.48 16.52 4.83
C ASP A 116 12.71 16.44 3.50
N PHE A 117 11.64 17.22 3.35
CA PHE A 117 10.94 17.36 2.07
C PHE A 117 11.86 17.85 0.95
N GLU A 118 12.66 18.90 1.19
CA GLU A 118 13.61 19.44 0.21
C GLU A 118 14.69 18.40 -0.16
N LEU A 119 15.21 17.66 0.81
CA LEU A 119 16.14 16.55 0.57
C LEU A 119 15.49 15.49 -0.33
N LEU A 120 14.28 15.02 0.01
CA LEU A 120 13.60 14.00 -0.79
C LEU A 120 13.34 14.48 -2.21
N HIS A 121 12.90 15.74 -2.38
CA HIS A 121 12.70 16.32 -3.71
C HIS A 121 13.98 16.31 -4.55
N GLN A 122 15.11 16.71 -3.96
CA GLN A 122 16.41 16.67 -4.62
C GLN A 122 16.79 15.25 -5.02
N LEU A 123 16.61 14.27 -4.13
CA LEU A 123 16.94 12.87 -4.40
C LEU A 123 16.07 12.26 -5.51
N PHE A 124 14.76 12.59 -5.55
CA PHE A 124 13.88 12.19 -6.65
C PHE A 124 14.40 12.75 -7.98
N LYS A 125 14.81 14.02 -8.01
CA LYS A 125 15.38 14.64 -9.22
C LYS A 125 16.72 14.02 -9.64
N GLN A 126 17.58 13.63 -8.70
CA GLN A 126 18.81 12.91 -9.04
C GLN A 126 18.52 11.54 -9.67
N ILE A 127 17.53 10.82 -9.14
CA ILE A 127 17.08 9.55 -9.72
C ILE A 127 16.48 9.76 -11.11
N GLU A 128 15.61 10.75 -11.29
CA GLU A 128 15.00 11.10 -12.59
C GLU A 128 16.09 11.36 -13.66
N ILE A 129 17.11 12.16 -13.32
CA ILE A 129 18.24 12.46 -14.22
C ILE A 129 19.01 11.19 -14.60
N LEU A 130 19.26 10.29 -13.63
CA LEU A 130 19.97 9.05 -13.88
C LEU A 130 19.16 8.08 -14.73
N ASN A 131 17.84 7.98 -14.51
CA ASN A 131 16.94 7.12 -15.30
C ASN A 131 16.82 7.54 -16.77
N LEU A 132 16.90 8.86 -17.05
CA LEU A 132 16.87 9.40 -18.41
C LEU A 132 18.19 9.21 -19.17
N ASN A 133 19.28 8.87 -18.47
CA ASN A 133 20.58 8.74 -19.10
C ASN A 133 20.70 7.42 -19.88
N GLN A 134 20.81 7.52 -21.21
CA GLN A 134 20.91 6.37 -22.11
C GLN A 134 22.20 5.56 -21.93
N ASP A 135 23.26 6.17 -21.37
CA ASP A 135 24.55 5.53 -21.07
C ASP A 135 24.61 5.04 -19.60
N SER A 136 23.50 4.49 -19.10
CA SER A 136 23.40 4.03 -17.72
C SER A 136 24.41 2.93 -17.41
N THR A 137 25.33 3.21 -16.48
CA THR A 137 26.33 2.25 -16.00
C THR A 137 25.82 1.47 -14.81
N HIS A 138 26.48 0.34 -14.46
CA HIS A 138 26.21 -0.35 -13.20
C HIS A 138 26.32 0.58 -11.98
N LEU A 139 27.27 1.51 -11.98
CA LEU A 139 27.44 2.51 -10.92
C LEU A 139 26.27 3.51 -10.86
N SER A 140 25.61 3.79 -11.99
CA SER A 140 24.40 4.62 -12.00
C SER A 140 23.27 3.95 -11.22
N PHE A 141 23.09 2.63 -11.38
CA PHE A 141 22.11 1.87 -10.60
C PHE A 141 22.47 1.82 -9.11
N CYS A 142 23.74 1.65 -8.75
CA CYS A 142 24.18 1.74 -7.35
C CYS A 142 23.82 3.10 -6.74
N LYS A 143 24.03 4.20 -7.47
CA LYS A 143 23.64 5.55 -7.00
C LYS A 143 22.13 5.67 -6.82
N ILE A 144 21.33 5.20 -7.79
CA ILE A 144 19.86 5.22 -7.69
C ILE A 144 19.40 4.46 -6.43
N TYR A 145 19.95 3.27 -6.18
CA TYR A 145 19.58 2.47 -5.01
C TYR A 145 20.02 3.11 -3.70
N SER A 146 21.21 3.73 -3.65
CA SER A 146 21.63 4.51 -2.49
C SER A 146 20.73 5.74 -2.24
N TYR A 147 20.29 6.43 -3.29
CA TYR A 147 19.34 7.54 -3.16
C TYR A 147 17.98 7.06 -2.65
N LEU A 148 17.46 5.96 -3.21
CA LEU A 148 16.24 5.33 -2.69
C LEU A 148 16.40 4.95 -1.22
N GLU A 149 17.52 4.34 -0.84
CA GLU A 149 17.76 3.94 0.56
C GLU A 149 17.72 5.14 1.51
N ILE A 150 18.37 6.26 1.15
CA ILE A 150 18.30 7.51 1.93
C ILE A 150 16.85 8.02 2.02
N ILE A 151 16.10 7.98 0.92
CA ILE A 151 14.69 8.35 0.90
C ILE A 151 13.90 7.50 1.90
N LEU A 152 14.03 6.18 1.82
CA LEU A 152 13.28 5.25 2.65
C LEU A 152 13.63 5.38 4.14
N ILE A 153 14.92 5.53 4.49
CA ILE A 153 15.36 5.79 5.87
C ILE A 153 14.71 7.08 6.38
N THR A 154 14.78 8.15 5.61
CA THR A 154 14.20 9.45 5.98
C THR A 154 12.70 9.35 6.25
N LEU A 155 11.95 8.58 5.43
CA LEU A 155 10.52 8.35 5.64
C LEU A 155 10.24 7.55 6.93
N ILE A 156 11.01 6.49 7.18
CA ILE A 156 10.86 5.63 8.37
C ILE A 156 11.15 6.44 9.64
N GLU A 157 12.21 7.24 9.65
CA GLU A 157 12.59 8.11 10.77
C GLU A 157 11.51 9.16 11.08
N ASN A 158 10.83 9.68 10.05
CA ASN A 158 9.75 10.66 10.23
C ASN A 158 8.42 10.04 10.68
N GLN A 159 8.16 8.76 10.41
CA GLN A 159 6.98 8.04 10.94
C GLN A 159 7.19 7.55 12.37
N SER A 160 8.42 7.21 12.70
CA SER A 160 8.75 6.51 13.93
C SER A 160 9.26 7.46 14.98
N THR A 161 8.53 7.65 16.08
CA THR A 161 9.14 8.17 17.31
C THR A 161 10.07 7.10 17.90
N GLY A 162 11.24 6.89 17.30
CA GLY A 162 12.31 6.01 17.81
C GLY A 162 12.17 4.52 17.48
N VAL A 163 12.21 4.14 16.21
CA VAL A 163 12.39 2.72 15.82
C VAL A 163 13.88 2.35 15.83
N PHE A 164 14.20 1.25 16.50
CA PHE A 164 15.48 0.57 16.39
C PHE A 164 15.41 -0.42 15.21
N PHE A 165 16.25 -0.21 14.18
CA PHE A 165 16.32 -1.06 12.99
C PHE A 165 16.72 -2.53 13.28
N ASP A 166 17.22 -2.82 14.48
CA ASP A 166 17.72 -4.15 14.87
C ASP A 166 16.62 -5.14 15.31
N GLN A 167 15.38 -4.68 15.54
CA GLN A 167 14.29 -5.57 15.97
C GLN A 167 13.36 -5.92 14.80
N VAL A 168 13.29 -7.21 14.46
CA VAL A 168 12.34 -7.72 13.47
C VAL A 168 10.92 -7.26 13.82
N ASN A 169 10.32 -6.46 12.93
CA ASN A 169 8.96 -5.99 13.08
C ASN A 169 7.95 -7.11 12.74
N PHE A 170 7.83 -8.09 13.65
CA PHE A 170 6.90 -9.21 13.52
C PHE A 170 5.44 -8.76 13.38
N SER A 171 5.10 -7.55 13.87
CA SER A 171 3.77 -7.00 13.73
C SER A 171 3.46 -6.61 12.27
N ALA A 172 4.40 -5.94 11.59
CA ALA A 172 4.29 -5.63 10.16
C ALA A 172 4.33 -6.91 9.31
N LYS A 173 5.26 -7.83 9.61
CA LYS A 173 5.31 -9.15 8.94
C LYS A 173 3.98 -9.90 9.04
N PHE A 174 3.33 -9.86 10.22
CA PHE A 174 2.04 -10.48 10.40
C PHE A 174 0.95 -9.85 9.52
N ILE A 175 0.82 -8.52 9.50
CA ILE A 175 -0.19 -7.86 8.66
C ILE A 175 0.02 -8.19 7.18
N LEU A 176 1.27 -8.16 6.71
CA LEU A 176 1.58 -8.49 5.32
C LEU A 176 1.29 -9.95 4.99
N ALA A 177 1.69 -10.88 5.88
CA ALA A 177 1.38 -12.30 5.70
C ALA A 177 -0.14 -12.53 5.67
N VAL A 178 -0.90 -11.80 6.49
CA VAL A 178 -2.37 -11.79 6.46
C VAL A 178 -2.84 -11.37 5.08
N GLY A 179 -2.47 -10.20 4.59
CA GLY A 179 -2.86 -9.69 3.27
C GLY A 179 -2.52 -10.64 2.11
N GLU A 180 -1.29 -11.18 2.08
CA GLU A 180 -0.82 -12.11 1.02
C GLU A 180 -1.58 -13.45 1.02
N ASN A 181 -2.16 -13.87 2.14
CA ASN A 181 -2.78 -15.19 2.29
C ASN A 181 -4.27 -15.14 2.67
N ILE A 182 -4.90 -13.97 2.70
CA ILE A 182 -6.22 -13.77 3.33
C ILE A 182 -7.36 -14.53 2.64
N LYS A 183 -7.21 -14.82 1.34
CA LYS A 183 -8.18 -15.61 0.57
C LYS A 183 -8.19 -17.07 1.01
N THR A 184 -7.08 -17.62 1.51
CA THR A 184 -6.92 -19.06 1.80
C THR A 184 -6.69 -19.40 3.28
N LYS A 185 -6.09 -18.50 4.07
CA LYS A 185 -5.78 -18.69 5.49
C LYS A 185 -6.66 -17.82 6.37
N ARG A 186 -7.16 -18.37 7.49
CA ARG A 186 -8.10 -17.65 8.38
C ARG A 186 -7.84 -17.88 9.87
N LYS A 187 -7.02 -18.86 10.23
CA LYS A 187 -6.76 -19.23 11.62
C LYS A 187 -5.46 -18.60 12.08
N VAL A 188 -5.46 -18.10 13.31
CA VAL A 188 -4.27 -17.52 13.96
C VAL A 188 -3.07 -18.48 13.93
N VAL A 189 -3.31 -19.79 14.06
CA VAL A 189 -2.24 -20.81 14.06
C VAL A 189 -1.49 -20.86 12.74
N GLU A 190 -2.19 -20.73 11.61
CA GLU A 190 -1.57 -20.78 10.27
C GLU A 190 -0.58 -19.63 10.08
N TYR A 191 -0.92 -18.44 10.59
CA TYR A 191 -0.04 -17.28 10.54
C TYR A 191 1.09 -17.35 11.56
N ALA A 192 0.85 -17.93 12.73
CA ALA A 192 1.88 -18.16 13.74
C ALA A 192 2.96 -19.11 13.18
N GLU A 193 2.54 -20.19 12.51
CA GLU A 193 3.42 -21.13 11.81
C GLU A 193 4.21 -20.46 10.67
N LEU A 194 3.54 -19.69 9.80
CA LEU A 194 4.19 -18.93 8.71
C LEU A 194 5.29 -18.00 9.22
N LEU A 195 5.09 -17.39 10.38
CA LEU A 195 6.06 -16.46 11.00
C LEU A 195 7.08 -17.17 11.90
N SER A 196 7.02 -18.51 12.02
CA SER A 196 7.83 -19.28 12.97
C SER A 196 7.73 -18.76 14.41
N LEU A 197 6.52 -18.42 14.85
CA LEU A 197 6.22 -17.92 16.19
C LEU A 197 5.23 -18.83 16.93
N PRO A 198 5.38 -19.03 18.25
CA PRO A 198 4.30 -19.54 19.06
C PRO A 198 3.06 -18.63 18.99
N LYS A 199 1.87 -19.23 18.93
CA LYS A 199 0.58 -18.51 18.88
C LYS A 199 0.43 -17.45 19.98
N ASP A 200 0.87 -17.76 21.19
CA ASP A 200 0.77 -16.85 22.34
C ASP A 200 1.71 -15.66 22.20
N LYS A 201 2.89 -15.86 21.60
CA LYS A 201 3.83 -14.78 21.27
C LYS A 201 3.24 -13.86 20.21
N LEU A 202 2.65 -14.40 19.15
CA LEU A 202 1.94 -13.61 18.13
C LEU A 202 0.79 -12.79 18.76
N THR A 203 0.05 -13.42 19.69
CA THR A 203 -1.03 -12.73 20.42
C THR A 203 -0.50 -11.58 21.28
N ALA A 204 0.59 -11.79 22.01
CA ALA A 204 1.23 -10.74 22.81
C ALA A 204 1.72 -9.58 21.94
N ILE A 205 2.36 -9.86 20.80
CA ILE A 205 2.81 -8.85 19.83
C ILE A 205 1.63 -8.03 19.32
N CYS A 206 0.55 -8.69 18.89
CA CYS A 206 -0.64 -8.00 18.36
C CYS A 206 -1.31 -7.11 19.41
N LYS A 207 -1.45 -7.61 20.66
CA LYS A 207 -2.03 -6.81 21.76
C LYS A 207 -1.15 -5.61 22.10
N LYS A 208 0.17 -5.80 22.20
CA LYS A 208 1.12 -4.73 22.51
C LYS A 208 1.12 -3.65 21.43
N THR A 209 1.10 -4.04 20.16
CA THR A 209 1.28 -3.11 19.03
C THR A 209 -0.03 -2.45 18.60
N PHE A 210 -1.11 -3.24 18.51
CA PHE A 210 -2.38 -2.79 17.93
C PHE A 210 -3.52 -2.69 18.95
N GLY A 211 -3.33 -3.18 20.18
CA GLY A 211 -4.41 -3.29 21.18
C GLY A 211 -5.47 -4.34 20.81
N LYS A 212 -5.19 -5.24 19.86
CA LYS A 212 -6.16 -6.20 19.29
C LYS A 212 -5.61 -7.63 19.32
N THR A 213 -6.52 -8.61 19.27
CA THR A 213 -6.14 -10.01 19.09
C THR A 213 -5.77 -10.27 17.62
N PRO A 214 -4.92 -11.27 17.33
CA PRO A 214 -4.59 -11.63 15.95
C PRO A 214 -5.82 -11.96 15.11
N LEU A 215 -6.82 -12.65 15.69
CA LEU A 215 -8.06 -12.98 14.99
C LEU A 215 -8.85 -11.73 14.59
N LYS A 216 -8.90 -10.71 15.45
CA LYS A 216 -9.56 -9.44 15.12
C LYS A 216 -8.85 -8.74 13.97
N ILE A 217 -7.51 -8.74 13.96
CA ILE A 217 -6.72 -8.17 12.86
C ILE A 217 -6.99 -8.93 11.56
N ILE A 218 -6.97 -10.27 11.58
CA ILE A 218 -7.31 -11.10 10.41
C ILE A 218 -8.70 -10.74 9.85
N HIS A 219 -9.70 -10.56 10.72
CA HIS A 219 -11.04 -10.15 10.28
C HIS A 219 -11.07 -8.74 9.69
N GLU A 220 -10.33 -7.79 10.25
CA GLU A 220 -10.23 -6.43 9.73
C GLU A 220 -9.55 -6.40 8.35
N GLU A 221 -8.46 -7.13 8.18
CA GLU A 221 -7.76 -7.27 6.89
C GLU A 221 -8.59 -8.02 5.84
N LEU A 222 -9.29 -9.10 6.24
CA LEU A 222 -10.22 -9.81 5.37
C LEU A 222 -11.34 -8.89 4.90
N LEU A 223 -11.92 -8.10 5.81
CA LEU A 223 -12.93 -7.12 5.45
C LEU A 223 -12.37 -6.06 4.50
N LEU A 224 -11.15 -5.58 4.73
CA LEU A 224 -10.50 -4.60 3.86
C LEU A 224 -10.35 -5.14 2.44
N GLU A 225 -9.82 -6.36 2.27
CA GLU A 225 -9.63 -6.97 0.96
C GLU A 225 -10.97 -7.25 0.26
N ILE A 226 -12.00 -7.68 0.99
CA ILE A 226 -13.36 -7.81 0.43
C ILE A 226 -13.88 -6.46 -0.10
N LYS A 227 -13.68 -5.37 0.65
CA LYS A 227 -14.09 -4.03 0.21
C LYS A 227 -13.34 -3.61 -1.06
N ARG A 228 -12.05 -3.96 -1.19
CA ARG A 228 -11.26 -3.69 -2.41
C ARG A 228 -11.84 -4.44 -3.60
N GLU A 229 -12.15 -5.72 -3.44
CA GLU A 229 -12.78 -6.54 -4.49
C GLU A 229 -14.18 -6.02 -4.89
N MET A 230 -14.94 -5.44 -3.96
CA MET A 230 -16.25 -4.81 -4.26
C MET A 230 -16.16 -3.59 -5.20
N ILE A 231 -15.01 -2.89 -5.26
CA ILE A 231 -14.84 -1.67 -6.05
C ILE A 231 -13.98 -1.86 -7.30
N LEU A 232 -13.09 -2.84 -7.32
CA LEU A 232 -12.20 -3.10 -8.45
C LEU A 232 -12.85 -3.94 -9.54
N ASN A 233 -13.78 -4.82 -9.17
CA ASN A 233 -14.34 -5.82 -10.06
C ASN A 233 -15.86 -5.70 -10.14
N GLU A 234 -16.42 -5.98 -11.31
CA GLU A 234 -17.88 -6.08 -11.51
C GLU A 234 -18.48 -7.36 -10.87
N ALA A 235 -17.65 -8.15 -10.17
CA ALA A 235 -18.06 -9.38 -9.50
C ALA A 235 -19.27 -9.18 -8.58
N SER A 236 -20.19 -10.14 -8.64
CA SER A 236 -21.32 -10.23 -7.74
C SER A 236 -20.86 -10.53 -6.32
N LEU A 237 -21.67 -10.17 -5.33
CA LEU A 237 -21.40 -10.51 -3.93
C LEU A 237 -21.29 -12.03 -3.69
N LYS A 238 -21.92 -12.82 -4.57
CA LYS A 238 -21.86 -14.29 -4.53
C LYS A 238 -20.50 -14.79 -5.01
N GLU A 239 -19.98 -14.25 -6.11
CA GLU A 239 -18.63 -14.57 -6.61
C GLU A 239 -17.56 -14.17 -5.60
N ILE A 240 -17.62 -12.93 -5.09
CA ILE A 240 -16.72 -12.45 -4.03
C ILE A 240 -16.77 -13.39 -2.81
N SER A 241 -17.96 -13.81 -2.38
CA SER A 241 -18.08 -14.77 -1.27
C SER A 241 -17.30 -16.07 -1.52
N TYR A 242 -17.35 -16.62 -2.73
CA TYR A 242 -16.62 -17.84 -3.06
C TYR A 242 -15.11 -17.61 -3.21
N ASP A 243 -14.69 -16.49 -3.80
CA ASP A 243 -13.28 -16.15 -3.99
C ASP A 243 -12.53 -16.01 -2.67
N PHE A 244 -13.22 -15.58 -1.61
CA PHE A 244 -12.68 -15.53 -0.25
C PHE A 244 -12.87 -16.84 0.52
N ASN A 245 -13.31 -17.93 -0.09
CA ASN A 245 -13.52 -19.23 0.57
C ASN A 245 -14.53 -19.18 1.75
N PHE A 246 -15.62 -18.42 1.62
CA PHE A 246 -16.76 -18.59 2.53
C PHE A 246 -17.58 -19.81 2.11
N ASN A 247 -17.88 -20.70 3.06
CA ASN A 247 -18.63 -21.94 2.80
C ASN A 247 -19.98 -21.71 2.10
N ASN A 248 -20.64 -20.58 2.38
CA ASN A 248 -21.86 -20.16 1.70
C ASN A 248 -22.06 -18.63 1.80
N PRO A 249 -22.91 -18.04 0.93
CA PRO A 249 -23.21 -16.59 0.96
C PRO A 249 -23.85 -16.08 2.27
N ALA A 250 -24.51 -16.94 3.04
CA ALA A 250 -25.10 -16.55 4.33
C ALA A 250 -24.02 -16.26 5.38
N ASN A 251 -22.94 -17.06 5.42
CA ASN A 251 -21.79 -16.84 6.29
C ASN A 251 -21.03 -15.55 5.90
N PHE A 252 -20.88 -15.30 4.60
CA PHE A 252 -20.32 -14.03 4.11
C PHE A 252 -21.16 -12.83 4.56
N SER A 253 -22.49 -12.89 4.33
CA SER A 253 -23.40 -11.81 4.72
C SER A 253 -23.39 -11.57 6.23
N LYS A 254 -23.34 -12.64 7.05
CA LYS A 254 -23.22 -12.54 8.51
C LYS A 254 -21.89 -11.91 8.91
N PHE A 255 -20.79 -12.31 8.28
CA PHE A 255 -19.47 -11.74 8.53
C PHE A 255 -19.44 -10.24 8.22
N ILE A 256 -19.96 -9.80 7.07
CA ILE A 256 -20.03 -8.38 6.73
C ILE A 256 -20.87 -7.64 7.78
N LYS A 257 -22.10 -8.10 8.04
CA LYS A 257 -23.01 -7.44 8.99
C LYS A 257 -22.44 -7.38 10.40
N SER A 258 -21.72 -8.40 10.86
CA SER A 258 -21.10 -8.38 12.20
C SER A 258 -19.95 -7.39 12.32
N ASN A 259 -19.24 -7.11 11.22
CA ASN A 259 -18.07 -6.21 11.25
C ASN A 259 -18.41 -4.77 10.84
N THR A 260 -19.49 -4.55 10.11
CA THR A 260 -19.86 -3.21 9.60
C THR A 260 -21.22 -2.70 10.09
N GLY A 261 -22.07 -3.56 10.63
CA GLY A 261 -23.47 -3.26 10.92
C GLY A 261 -24.39 -3.21 9.69
N LYS A 262 -23.85 -3.35 8.48
CA LYS A 262 -24.56 -3.20 7.20
C LYS A 262 -24.65 -4.53 6.46
N SER A 263 -25.64 -4.70 5.60
CA SER A 263 -25.64 -5.79 4.62
C SER A 263 -24.51 -5.62 3.59
N ALA A 264 -24.14 -6.69 2.91
CA ALA A 264 -23.11 -6.64 1.88
C ALA A 264 -23.49 -5.73 0.69
N SER A 265 -24.78 -5.67 0.33
CA SER A 265 -25.27 -4.78 -0.72
C SER A 265 -25.22 -3.30 -0.32
N GLU A 266 -25.64 -2.98 0.91
CA GLU A 266 -25.54 -1.61 1.44
C GLU A 266 -24.09 -1.15 1.51
N LEU A 267 -23.19 -2.03 1.97
CA LEU A 267 -21.75 -1.74 1.98
C LEU A 267 -21.23 -1.48 0.57
N LYS A 268 -21.53 -2.34 -0.42
CA LYS A 268 -21.07 -2.14 -1.80
C LYS A 268 -21.57 -0.81 -2.38
N ALA A 269 -22.83 -0.45 -2.16
CA ALA A 269 -23.40 0.81 -2.64
C ALA A 269 -22.73 2.05 -2.01
N GLU A 270 -22.46 2.01 -0.71
CA GLU A 270 -21.73 3.08 -0.01
C GLU A 270 -20.31 3.25 -0.56
N LEU A 271 -19.60 2.15 -0.80
CA LEU A 271 -18.24 2.19 -1.34
C LEU A 271 -18.22 2.76 -2.77
N LEU A 272 -19.16 2.37 -3.63
CA LEU A 272 -19.27 2.94 -4.98
C LEU A 272 -19.55 4.44 -4.93
N THR A 273 -20.46 4.87 -4.05
CA THR A 273 -20.76 6.29 -3.81
C THR A 273 -19.51 7.06 -3.36
N LEU A 274 -18.69 6.48 -2.47
CA LEU A 274 -17.44 7.11 -1.99
C LEU A 274 -16.48 7.45 -3.14
N TYR A 275 -16.40 6.58 -4.15
CA TYR A 275 -15.52 6.76 -5.32
C TYR A 275 -16.20 7.47 -6.50
N ASN A 276 -17.48 7.86 -6.37
CA ASN A 276 -18.33 8.36 -7.45
C ASN A 276 -18.40 7.41 -8.65
N LEU A 277 -18.60 6.12 -8.37
CA LEU A 277 -18.82 5.05 -9.35
C LEU A 277 -20.30 4.65 -9.42
#